data_AF-A0A510B1M4-F1
#
_entry.id   AF-A0A510B1M4-F1
#
_cell.length_a   1.000
_cell.length_b   1.000
_cell.length_c   1.000
_cell.angle_alpha   90.00
_cell.angle_beta   90.00
_cell.angle_gamma   90.00
#
_symmetry.space_group_name_H-M   'P 1'
#
loop_
_entity.id
_entity.type
_entity.pdbx_description
1 polymer ?
#
loop_
_entity_poly.entity_id
_entity_poly.type
_entity_poly.pdbx_seq_one_letter_code
_entity_poly.pdbx_strand_id
1 'polypeptide(L)'
;VDFEFLGNVSGDPYILHTNVFSQGKGNKEQQFYLWFDPTKNFHTYSIIWKPQHIIFLVDNIPIRVFKNAESACVPFPKNQPMRIYSSLWNADDWATRGGLVKTDWSKAPFTAYYRNFKATEFSSVSSNSMSDYALQSNELDAYGRRRLRWVQKYFMIYNYC
;
A
#
# COMPACT_ATOMS: atom_id res chain seq x y z
N VAL A 1 8.01 1.98 2.86
CA VAL A 1 6.64 2.38 2.42
C VAL A 1 6.13 1.15 1.74
N ASP A 2 5.22 0.46 2.42
CA ASP A 2 5.18 -0.98 2.27
C ASP A 2 3.79 -1.42 1.86
N PHE A 3 3.74 -2.34 0.91
CA PHE A 3 2.61 -3.23 0.68
C PHE A 3 3.08 -4.63 1.04
N GLU A 4 2.41 -5.26 1.99
CA GLU A 4 2.71 -6.61 2.44
C GLU A 4 1.42 -7.43 2.36
N PHE A 5 1.44 -8.50 1.57
CA PHE A 5 0.31 -9.43 1.45
C PHE A 5 0.50 -10.55 2.45
N LEU A 6 -0.28 -10.54 3.52
CA LEU A 6 -0.24 -11.59 4.53
C LEU A 6 -1.13 -12.72 4.06
N GLY A 7 -0.50 -13.89 3.83
CA GLY A 7 -1.18 -15.11 3.42
C GLY A 7 -2.16 -15.64 4.48
N ASN A 8 -2.94 -16.64 4.08
CA ASN A 8 -3.89 -17.27 4.99
C ASN A 8 -4.08 -18.76 4.67
N VAL A 9 -4.82 -19.46 5.52
CA VAL A 9 -5.28 -20.82 5.21
C VAL A 9 -6.25 -20.82 4.03
N SER A 10 -6.34 -21.93 3.31
CA SER A 10 -7.20 -22.04 2.13
C SER A 10 -8.65 -21.73 2.47
N GLY A 11 -9.24 -20.78 1.74
CA GLY A 11 -10.63 -20.33 1.94
C GLY A 11 -10.77 -19.06 2.79
N ASP A 12 -9.73 -18.68 3.55
CA ASP A 12 -9.74 -17.46 4.34
C ASP A 12 -9.12 -16.27 3.56
N PRO A 13 -9.57 -15.04 3.83
CA PRO A 13 -9.15 -13.86 3.09
C PRO A 13 -7.68 -13.50 3.36
N TYR A 14 -6.99 -13.03 2.32
CA TYR A 14 -5.70 -12.36 2.44
C TYR A 14 -5.86 -11.00 3.12
N ILE A 15 -4.80 -10.59 3.84
CA ILE A 15 -4.72 -9.24 4.42
C ILE A 15 -3.72 -8.42 3.60
N LEU A 16 -4.15 -7.24 3.17
CA LEU A 16 -3.25 -6.22 2.66
C LEU A 16 -2.80 -5.34 3.82
N HIS A 17 -1.52 -5.43 4.15
CA HIS A 17 -0.87 -4.65 5.18
C HIS A 17 -0.11 -3.49 4.53
N THR A 18 -0.21 -2.30 5.12
CA THR A 18 0.56 -1.12 4.70
C THR A 18 1.32 -0.52 5.87
N ASN A 19 2.53 -0.04 5.62
CA ASN A 19 3.33 0.66 6.62
C ASN A 19 4.10 1.85 6.03
N VAL A 20 4.46 2.80 6.90
CA VAL A 20 5.27 3.97 6.54
C VAL A 20 6.38 4.18 7.57
N PHE A 21 7.60 3.93 7.12
CA PHE A 21 8.83 4.23 7.85
C PHE A 21 9.35 5.62 7.46
N SER A 22 9.72 6.41 8.48
CA SER A 22 10.46 7.64 8.29
C SER A 22 11.53 7.74 9.37
N GLN A 23 12.77 8.05 8.96
CA GLN A 23 13.94 8.12 9.86
C GLN A 23 14.10 6.85 10.74
N GLY A 24 13.90 5.68 10.14
CA GLY A 24 13.99 4.39 10.83
C GLY A 24 12.77 4.01 11.70
N LYS A 25 11.77 4.88 11.85
CA LYS A 25 10.60 4.62 12.69
C LYS A 25 9.36 4.26 11.87
N GLY A 26 8.92 3.01 12.00
CA GLY A 26 7.66 2.47 11.49
C GLY A 26 6.52 2.67 12.48
N ASN A 27 5.85 1.57 12.86
CA ASN A 27 4.71 1.50 13.78
C ASN A 27 3.50 2.30 13.27
N LYS A 28 3.26 2.23 11.96
CA LYS A 28 2.17 2.92 11.27
C LYS A 28 1.38 1.93 10.43
N GLU A 29 1.12 0.76 10.98
CA GLU A 29 0.48 -0.34 10.29
C GLU A 29 -1.00 -0.02 10.08
N GLN A 30 -1.50 -0.28 8.86
CA GLN A 30 -2.93 -0.40 8.58
C GLN A 30 -3.16 -1.68 7.80
N GLN A 31 -4.19 -2.43 8.19
CA GLN A 31 -4.52 -3.71 7.56
C GLN A 31 -5.92 -3.67 6.98
N PHE A 32 -6.08 -4.29 5.82
CA PHE A 32 -7.33 -4.31 5.07
C PHE A 32 -7.62 -5.71 4.52
N TYR A 33 -8.89 -6.11 4.54
CA TYR A 33 -9.37 -7.09 3.57
C TYR A 33 -9.53 -6.42 2.20
N LEU A 34 -9.59 -7.22 1.13
CA LEU A 34 -9.84 -6.74 -0.22
C LEU A 34 -11.29 -7.04 -0.63
N TRP A 35 -11.86 -6.19 -1.49
CA TRP A 35 -13.20 -6.38 -2.06
C TRP A 35 -13.22 -7.38 -3.23
N PHE A 36 -12.16 -8.17 -3.38
CA PHE A 36 -11.96 -9.21 -4.39
C PHE A 36 -10.98 -10.26 -3.84
N ASP A 37 -10.94 -11.43 -4.48
CA ASP A 37 -9.92 -12.46 -4.21
C ASP A 37 -8.63 -12.12 -4.99
N PRO A 38 -7.53 -11.70 -4.31
CA PRO A 38 -6.31 -11.28 -4.98
C PRO A 38 -5.54 -12.44 -5.64
N THR A 39 -5.96 -13.69 -5.45
CA THR A 39 -5.31 -14.87 -6.04
C THR A 39 -5.88 -15.25 -7.41
N LYS A 40 -7.04 -14.70 -7.80
CA LYS A 40 -7.75 -15.10 -9.03
C LYS A 40 -7.37 -14.28 -10.25
N ASN A 41 -7.02 -13.01 -10.06
CA ASN A 41 -6.70 -12.09 -11.15
C ASN A 41 -5.60 -11.13 -10.74
N PHE A 42 -4.94 -10.52 -11.72
CA PHE A 42 -4.01 -9.43 -11.47
C PHE A 42 -4.76 -8.14 -11.15
N HIS A 43 -4.35 -7.48 -10.07
CA HIS A 43 -4.82 -6.16 -9.66
C HIS A 43 -3.64 -5.17 -9.63
N THR A 44 -3.94 -3.89 -9.76
CA THR A 44 -2.92 -2.84 -9.80
C THR A 44 -2.71 -2.27 -8.40
N TYR A 45 -1.50 -2.44 -7.85
CA TYR A 45 -1.09 -1.83 -6.59
C TYR A 45 -0.15 -0.65 -6.90
N SER A 46 -0.46 0.52 -6.37
CA SER A 46 0.28 1.73 -6.72
C SER A 46 0.57 2.59 -5.51
N ILE A 47 1.74 3.24 -5.53
CA ILE A 47 2.15 4.25 -4.57
C ILE A 47 2.32 5.55 -5.34
N ILE A 48 1.54 6.57 -4.98
CA ILE A 48 1.81 7.94 -5.40
C ILE A 48 2.54 8.60 -4.24
N TRP A 49 3.79 9.00 -4.46
CA TRP A 49 4.61 9.64 -3.43
C TRP A 49 5.04 11.02 -3.90
N LYS A 50 4.56 12.03 -3.19
CA LYS A 50 4.88 13.44 -3.41
C LYS A 50 5.41 14.08 -2.11
N PRO A 51 6.04 15.26 -2.17
CA PRO A 51 6.47 15.97 -0.96
C PRO A 51 5.34 16.25 0.05
N GLN A 52 4.09 16.33 -0.41
CA GLN A 52 2.92 16.64 0.41
C GLN A 52 2.24 15.41 1.02
N HIS A 53 2.34 14.24 0.39
CA HIS A 53 1.64 13.03 0.83
C HIS A 53 2.15 11.76 0.13
N ILE A 54 1.81 10.61 0.72
CA ILE A 54 1.87 9.28 0.10
C ILE A 54 0.46 8.74 0.01
N ILE A 55 0.04 8.28 -1.17
CA ILE A 55 -1.24 7.61 -1.38
C ILE A 55 -0.97 6.17 -1.81
N PHE A 56 -1.60 5.24 -1.10
CA PHE A 56 -1.64 3.83 -1.45
C PHE A 56 -2.94 3.56 -2.21
N LEU A 57 -2.84 2.91 -3.38
CA LEU A 57 -3.98 2.60 -4.22
C LEU A 57 -4.03 1.11 -4.57
N VAL A 58 -5.26 0.61 -4.68
CA VAL A 58 -5.61 -0.70 -5.26
C VAL A 58 -6.61 -0.43 -6.39
N ASP A 59 -6.25 -0.75 -7.63
CA ASP A 59 -7.06 -0.46 -8.83
C ASP A 59 -7.55 1.00 -8.91
N ASN A 60 -6.64 1.95 -8.69
CA ASN A 60 -6.93 3.39 -8.62
C ASN A 60 -7.89 3.82 -7.50
N ILE A 61 -8.25 2.92 -6.56
CA ILE A 61 -9.02 3.24 -5.37
C ILE A 61 -8.03 3.55 -4.24
N PRO A 62 -8.04 4.77 -3.66
CA PRO A 62 -7.18 5.10 -2.54
C PRO A 62 -7.63 4.32 -1.30
N ILE A 63 -6.70 3.59 -0.68
CA ILE A 63 -6.95 2.85 0.56
C ILE A 63 -6.36 3.55 1.78
N ARG A 64 -5.31 4.36 1.57
CA ARG A 64 -4.60 5.09 2.62
C ARG A 64 -3.97 6.36 2.07
N VAL A 65 -4.01 7.42 2.85
CA VAL A 65 -3.26 8.67 2.62
C VAL A 65 -2.42 8.97 3.84
N PHE A 66 -1.10 9.05 3.67
CA PHE A 66 -0.17 9.52 4.69
C PHE A 66 0.26 10.93 4.32
N LYS A 67 -0.31 11.94 4.98
CA LYS A 67 0.01 13.35 4.71
C LYS A 67 1.37 13.71 5.31
N ASN A 68 2.10 14.60 4.64
CA ASN A 68 3.22 15.27 5.26
C ASN A 68 2.70 16.20 6.37
N ALA A 69 3.01 15.83 7.61
CA ALA A 69 2.64 16.57 8.82
C ALA A 69 3.89 16.96 9.62
N GLU A 70 4.99 17.31 8.93
CA GLU A 70 6.22 17.80 9.57
C GLU A 70 5.97 19.04 10.43
N SER A 71 4.99 19.89 10.08
CA SER A 71 4.56 21.03 10.90
C SER A 71 3.96 20.63 12.24
N ALA A 72 3.48 19.38 12.37
CA ALA A 72 3.03 18.76 13.61
C ALA A 72 4.08 17.76 14.17
N CYS A 73 5.35 17.93 13.79
CA CYS A 73 6.48 17.11 14.22
C CYS A 73 6.39 15.62 13.87
N VAL A 74 5.60 15.24 12.84
CA VAL A 74 5.56 13.87 12.31
C VAL A 74 6.55 13.77 11.15
N PRO A 75 7.63 12.96 11.26
CA PRO A 75 8.58 12.80 10.17
C PRO A 75 7.94 12.25 8.90
N PHE A 76 8.34 12.79 7.76
CA PHE A 76 7.87 12.36 6.44
C PHE A 76 9.07 11.99 5.56
N PRO A 77 9.05 10.84 4.87
CA PRO A 77 10.14 10.47 3.99
C PRO A 77 10.06 11.37 2.74
N LYS A 78 10.97 12.34 2.61
CA LYS A 78 11.07 13.20 1.41
C LYS A 78 12.50 13.48 0.95
N ASN A 79 13.48 13.32 1.85
CA ASN A 79 14.87 13.71 1.61
C ASN A 79 15.81 12.51 1.35
N GLN A 80 15.28 11.29 1.34
CA GLN A 80 16.06 10.07 1.14
C GLN A 80 15.57 9.39 -0.15
N PRO A 81 16.42 9.28 -1.18
CA PRO A 81 16.10 8.50 -2.37
C PRO A 81 15.81 7.04 -2.01
N MET A 82 14.81 6.44 -2.66
CA MET A 82 14.39 5.07 -2.42
C MET A 82 14.55 4.20 -3.66
N ARG A 83 14.60 2.89 -3.41
CA ARG A 83 14.50 1.86 -4.44
C ARG A 83 13.20 1.09 -4.26
N ILE A 84 12.72 0.50 -5.36
CA ILE A 84 11.57 -0.39 -5.35
C ILE A 84 12.09 -1.81 -5.12
N TYR A 85 11.45 -2.52 -4.20
CA TYR A 85 11.76 -3.90 -3.88
C TYR A 85 10.49 -4.75 -3.97
N SER A 86 10.67 -6.02 -4.29
CA SER A 86 9.64 -7.04 -4.18
C SER A 86 10.29 -8.34 -3.73
N SER A 87 9.66 -9.04 -2.81
CA SER A 87 10.13 -10.32 -2.29
C SER A 87 8.96 -11.21 -1.91
N LEU A 88 9.21 -12.52 -1.84
CA LEU A 88 8.32 -13.51 -1.27
C LEU A 88 9.14 -14.27 -0.22
N TRP A 89 8.65 -14.28 1.03
CA TRP A 89 9.42 -14.80 2.16
C TRP A 89 8.47 -15.31 3.27
N ASN A 90 9.01 -16.12 4.18
CA ASN A 90 8.26 -16.67 5.32
C ASN A 90 8.28 -15.71 6.52
N ALA A 91 7.11 -15.40 7.07
CA ALA A 91 6.92 -14.49 8.19
C ALA A 91 6.06 -15.13 9.32
N ASP A 92 6.33 -16.40 9.60
CA ASP A 92 5.59 -17.26 10.54
C ASP A 92 5.31 -16.64 11.91
N ASP A 93 6.19 -15.76 12.40
CA ASP A 93 6.06 -15.19 13.74
C ASP A 93 4.93 -14.17 13.87
N TRP A 94 4.39 -13.66 12.75
CA TRP A 94 3.38 -12.59 12.82
C TRP A 94 2.37 -12.55 11.67
N ALA A 95 2.67 -13.11 10.50
CA ALA A 95 1.89 -12.86 9.28
C ALA A 95 0.43 -13.39 9.36
N THR A 96 0.25 -14.67 9.68
CA THR A 96 -1.08 -15.30 9.64
C THR A 96 -1.66 -15.42 11.04
N ARG A 97 -2.80 -14.75 11.29
CA ARG A 97 -3.46 -14.69 12.61
C ARG A 97 -2.51 -14.26 13.73
N GLY A 98 -1.68 -13.25 13.48
CA GLY A 98 -0.69 -12.77 14.45
C GLY A 98 0.39 -13.81 14.77
N GLY A 99 0.68 -14.72 13.82
CA GLY A 99 1.71 -15.75 13.95
C GLY A 99 1.24 -17.08 14.53
N LEU A 100 -0.06 -17.23 14.83
CA LEU A 100 -0.62 -18.48 15.33
C LEU A 100 -0.65 -19.60 14.28
N VAL A 101 -0.74 -19.23 13.00
CA VAL A 101 -0.75 -20.20 11.89
C VAL A 101 0.60 -20.14 11.19
N LYS A 102 1.26 -21.30 11.13
CA LYS A 102 2.59 -21.48 10.52
C LYS A 102 2.48 -21.98 9.09
N THR A 103 3.51 -21.72 8.31
CA THR A 103 3.63 -22.14 6.92
C THR A 103 3.70 -23.67 6.83
N ASP A 104 2.77 -24.25 6.09
CA ASP A 104 2.80 -25.67 5.75
C ASP A 104 3.67 -25.88 4.50
N TRP A 105 4.94 -26.20 4.72
CA TRP A 105 5.92 -26.39 3.64
C TRP A 105 5.63 -27.58 2.73
N SER A 106 4.74 -28.51 3.11
CA SER A 106 4.29 -29.58 2.20
C SER A 106 3.49 -29.03 0.99
N LYS A 107 2.97 -27.80 1.10
CA LYS A 107 2.25 -27.09 0.04
C LYS A 107 3.16 -26.26 -0.88
N ALA A 108 4.48 -26.31 -0.68
CA ALA A 108 5.42 -25.63 -1.55
C ALA A 108 5.39 -26.23 -2.99
N PRO A 109 5.70 -25.42 -4.03
CA PRO A 109 6.16 -24.04 -3.98
C PRO A 109 5.04 -23.00 -3.80
N PHE A 110 5.32 -21.95 -3.01
CA PHE A 110 4.49 -20.75 -2.97
C PHE A 110 4.91 -19.80 -4.09
N THR A 111 3.96 -19.34 -4.89
CA THR A 111 4.25 -18.54 -6.09
C THR A 111 3.48 -17.22 -6.07
N ALA A 112 4.19 -16.13 -6.34
CA ALA A 112 3.60 -14.80 -6.56
C ALA A 112 3.96 -14.33 -7.97
N TYR A 113 2.97 -13.83 -8.72
CA TYR A 113 3.15 -13.37 -10.09
C TYR A 113 3.08 -11.85 -10.15
N TYR A 114 3.96 -11.25 -10.96
CA TYR A 114 4.06 -9.81 -11.14
C TYR A 114 4.09 -9.48 -12.63
N ARG A 115 3.45 -8.37 -13.02
CA ARG A 115 3.46 -7.85 -14.40
C ARG A 115 3.25 -6.34 -14.41
N ASN A 116 3.44 -5.72 -15.58
CA ASN A 116 3.15 -4.30 -15.81
C ASN A 116 3.92 -3.35 -14.87
N PHE A 117 5.22 -3.61 -14.68
CA PHE A 117 6.07 -2.74 -13.88
C PHE A 117 6.15 -1.34 -14.48
N LYS A 118 5.75 -0.33 -13.71
CA LYS A 118 5.81 1.07 -14.10
C LYS A 118 6.37 1.89 -12.94
N ALA A 119 7.46 2.60 -13.21
CA ALA A 119 8.04 3.59 -12.31
C ALA A 119 8.19 4.89 -13.09
N THR A 120 7.62 5.96 -12.56
CA THR A 120 7.71 7.31 -13.14
C THR A 120 8.17 8.25 -12.06
N GLU A 121 9.26 8.96 -12.31
CA GLU A 121 9.71 10.02 -11.42
C GLU A 121 8.76 11.20 -11.52
N PHE A 122 8.48 11.82 -10.37
CA PHE A 122 7.80 13.10 -10.34
C PHE A 122 8.82 14.19 -10.71
N SER A 123 8.97 14.47 -12.01
CA SER A 123 9.81 15.58 -12.45
C SER A 123 9.00 16.88 -12.34
N SER A 124 9.58 17.91 -11.73
CA SER A 124 9.01 19.26 -11.66
C SER A 124 9.07 20.00 -13.01
N VAL A 125 9.28 19.29 -14.12
CA VAL A 125 9.49 19.90 -15.43
C VAL A 125 8.16 19.92 -16.16
N SER A 126 7.63 21.14 -16.30
CA SER A 126 6.43 21.51 -17.06
C SER A 126 6.35 20.78 -18.41
N SER A 127 5.42 19.84 -18.55
CA SER A 127 5.01 19.30 -19.84
C SER A 127 3.54 19.59 -20.08
N ASN A 128 3.24 20.23 -21.21
CA ASN A 128 1.95 20.81 -21.60
C ASN A 128 0.86 19.76 -21.95
N SER A 129 0.77 18.66 -21.20
CA SER A 129 -0.25 17.62 -21.45
C SER A 129 -1.44 17.74 -20.49
N MET A 130 -2.65 17.82 -21.05
CA MET A 130 -3.92 17.83 -20.30
C MET A 130 -4.09 16.62 -19.36
N SER A 131 -3.35 15.52 -19.60
CA SER A 131 -3.29 14.33 -18.75
C SER A 131 -2.54 14.51 -17.44
N ASP A 132 -1.63 15.47 -17.33
CA ASP A 132 -0.83 15.73 -16.12
C ASP A 132 -1.60 16.53 -15.05
N TYR A 133 -2.67 17.23 -15.42
CA TYR A 133 -3.44 18.05 -14.46
C TYR A 133 -4.13 17.20 -13.37
N ALA A 134 -4.56 15.99 -13.69
CA ALA A 134 -5.12 15.06 -12.70
C ALA A 134 -4.05 14.63 -11.67
N LEU A 135 -2.82 14.42 -12.14
CA LEU A 135 -1.64 14.13 -11.31
C LEU A 135 -1.06 15.36 -10.62
N GLN A 136 -1.38 16.59 -11.03
CA GLN A 136 -0.97 17.83 -10.36
C GLN A 136 -1.87 18.24 -9.21
N SER A 137 -3.11 17.73 -9.13
CA SER A 137 -3.93 17.99 -7.95
C SER A 137 -3.21 17.44 -6.70
N ASN A 138 -2.96 18.34 -5.73
CA ASN A 138 -2.22 18.03 -4.51
C ASN A 138 -3.04 17.19 -3.51
N GLU A 139 -4.28 16.84 -3.84
CA GLU A 139 -5.20 16.15 -2.94
C GLU A 139 -6.16 15.23 -3.70
N LEU A 140 -6.63 14.19 -3.03
CA LEU A 140 -7.74 13.37 -3.53
C LEU A 140 -8.96 14.26 -3.77
N ASP A 141 -9.61 14.10 -4.92
CA ASP A 141 -10.87 14.76 -5.23
C ASP A 141 -12.03 14.25 -4.32
N ALA A 142 -13.22 14.82 -4.49
CA ALA A 142 -14.37 14.44 -3.68
C ALA A 142 -14.74 12.96 -3.83
N TYR A 143 -14.56 12.39 -5.03
CA TYR A 143 -14.82 10.98 -5.31
C TYR A 143 -13.79 10.07 -4.62
N GLY A 144 -12.50 10.35 -4.77
CA GLY A 144 -11.40 9.65 -4.12
C GLY A 144 -11.53 9.66 -2.60
N ARG A 145 -11.92 10.81 -2.01
CA ARG A 145 -12.20 10.89 -0.56
C ARG A 145 -13.39 10.03 -0.13
N ARG A 146 -14.45 9.93 -0.94
CA ARG A 146 -15.58 9.02 -0.66
C ARG A 146 -15.15 7.56 -0.73
N ARG A 147 -14.36 7.19 -1.74
CA ARG A 147 -13.83 5.82 -1.90
C ARG A 147 -12.90 5.45 -0.76
N LEU A 148 -12.00 6.33 -0.34
CA LEU A 148 -11.14 6.13 0.82
C LEU A 148 -11.96 5.82 2.08
N ARG A 149 -13.00 6.63 2.37
CA ARG A 149 -13.89 6.38 3.51
C ARG A 149 -14.64 5.06 3.41
N TRP A 150 -15.07 4.67 2.21
CA TRP A 150 -15.70 3.38 1.97
C TRP A 150 -14.75 2.22 2.27
N VAL A 151 -13.49 2.29 1.81
CA VAL A 151 -12.47 1.28 2.12
C VAL A 151 -12.24 1.21 3.64
N GLN A 152 -11.99 2.35 4.28
CA GLN A 152 -11.73 2.42 5.71
C GLN A 152 -12.90 1.91 6.55
N LYS A 153 -14.15 2.17 6.13
CA LYS A 153 -15.34 1.75 6.87
C LYS A 153 -15.61 0.24 6.76
N TYR A 154 -15.42 -0.35 5.59
CA TYR A 154 -15.89 -1.71 5.32
C TYR A 154 -14.79 -2.77 5.25
N PHE A 155 -13.54 -2.36 5.04
CA PHE A 155 -12.44 -3.29 4.74
C PHE A 155 -11.25 -3.15 5.67
N MET A 156 -11.09 -2.02 6.37
CA MET A 156 -10.01 -1.84 7.34
C MET A 156 -10.28 -2.66 8.61
N ILE A 157 -9.31 -3.48 9.00
CA ILE A 157 -9.40 -4.37 10.16
C ILE A 157 -8.43 -4.01 11.28
N TYR A 158 -7.40 -3.23 10.98
CA TYR A 158 -6.47 -2.68 11.97
C TYR A 158 -6.00 -1.29 11.52
N ASN A 159 -5.91 -0.37 12.48
CA ASN A 159 -5.39 0.97 12.28
C ASN A 159 -4.57 1.38 13.51
N TYR A 160 -3.34 1.84 13.30
CA TYR A 160 -2.45 2.29 14.37
C TYR A 160 -2.88 3.62 15.03
N CYS A 161 -3.69 4.44 14.34
CA CYS A 161 -4.13 5.76 14.80
C CYS A 161 -5.10 5.71 15.98
#